data_AF-A0A1J5F0K4-F1
#
_entry.id   AF-A0A1J5F0K4-F1
#
_cell.length_a   1.000
_cell.length_b   1.000
_cell.length_c   1.000
_cell.angle_alpha   90.00
_cell.angle_beta   90.00
_cell.angle_gamma   90.00
#
_symmetry.space_group_name_H-M   'P 1'
#
loop_
_entity.id
_entity.type
_entity.pdbx_description
1 polymer ?
#
loop_
_entity_poly.entity_id
_entity_poly.type
_entity_poly.pdbx_seq_one_letter_code
_entity_poly.pdbx_strand_id
1 'polypeptide(L)'
;MLFITFLVILGWASLVCSVFVFQSMTMKKELEQREQKIISLYKEKIDTIPAFIETMGKYTSYKDIFLELIQLHKIAIISNVSSIYDILESNSRIHREFLFLMKVSMQMQDLNKNGNFLYIRDFIIFYENTISKELLFLNSDIERYNRLLQKKDLTIVGLFFPFKKYMRITM
;
A
#
# COMPACT_ATOMS: atom_id res chain seq x y z
N MET A 1 -40.85 -29.37 -25.52
CA MET A 1 -39.42 -29.67 -25.32
C MET A 1 -38.54 -28.41 -25.38
N LEU A 2 -38.67 -27.56 -26.41
CA LEU A 2 -37.88 -26.32 -26.57
C LEU A 2 -37.98 -25.32 -25.40
N PHE A 3 -39.16 -25.19 -24.77
CA PHE A 3 -39.36 -24.30 -23.62
C PHE A 3 -38.58 -24.76 -22.38
N ILE A 4 -38.58 -26.07 -22.10
CA ILE A 4 -37.86 -26.66 -20.96
C ILE A 4 -36.35 -26.52 -21.18
N THR A 5 -35.84 -26.77 -22.39
CA THR A 5 -34.43 -26.58 -22.71
C THR A 5 -34.00 -25.12 -22.56
N PHE A 6 -34.86 -24.17 -22.94
CA PHE A 6 -34.59 -22.73 -22.75
C PHE A 6 -34.49 -22.37 -21.26
N LEU A 7 -35.42 -22.82 -20.42
CA LEU A 7 -35.37 -22.59 -18.97
C LEU A 7 -34.13 -23.19 -18.31
N VAL A 8 -33.71 -24.38 -18.73
CA VAL A 8 -32.48 -25.01 -18.23
C VAL A 8 -31.25 -24.17 -18.59
N ILE A 9 -31.13 -23.72 -19.84
CA ILE A 9 -30.03 -22.85 -20.27
C ILE A 9 -30.01 -21.54 -19.47
N LEU A 10 -31.18 -20.93 -19.24
CA LEU A 10 -31.31 -19.69 -18.48
C LEU A 10 -30.92 -19.86 -17.01
N GLY A 11 -31.30 -21.00 -16.40
CA GLY A 11 -30.88 -21.37 -15.05
C GLY A 11 -29.37 -21.53 -14.92
N TRP A 12 -28.74 -22.23 -15.87
CA TRP A 12 -27.28 -22.38 -15.91
C TRP A 12 -26.56 -21.05 -16.12
N ALA A 13 -27.04 -20.20 -17.02
CA ALA A 13 -26.48 -18.87 -17.25
C ALA A 13 -26.56 -17.99 -16.01
N SER A 14 -27.68 -18.03 -15.28
CA SER A 14 -27.87 -17.32 -14.01
C SER A 14 -26.87 -17.77 -12.94
N LEU A 15 -26.66 -19.08 -12.81
CA LEU A 15 -25.70 -19.66 -11.85
C LEU A 15 -24.26 -19.25 -12.17
N VAL A 16 -23.85 -19.31 -13.44
CA VAL A 16 -22.51 -18.87 -13.86
C VAL A 16 -22.31 -17.37 -13.58
N CYS A 17 -23.32 -16.55 -13.85
CA CYS A 17 -23.28 -15.12 -13.58
C CYS A 17 -23.12 -14.82 -12.08
N SER A 18 -23.88 -15.50 -11.21
CA SER A 18 -23.82 -15.28 -9.77
C SER A 18 -22.45 -15.65 -9.18
N VAL A 19 -21.85 -16.78 -9.60
CA VAL A 19 -20.50 -17.18 -9.18
C VAL A 19 -19.46 -16.14 -9.62
N PHE A 20 -19.57 -15.64 -10.85
CA PHE A 20 -18.65 -14.62 -11.37
C PHE A 20 -18.73 -13.31 -10.57
N VAL A 21 -19.94 -12.82 -10.30
CA VAL A 21 -20.17 -11.60 -9.51
C VAL A 21 -19.67 -11.78 -8.07
N PHE A 22 -19.93 -12.93 -7.46
CA PHE A 22 -19.43 -13.21 -6.12
C PHE A 22 -17.90 -13.20 -6.08
N GLN A 23 -17.24 -13.88 -7.02
CA GLN A 23 -15.79 -13.93 -7.11
C GLN A 23 -15.17 -12.53 -7.31
N SER A 24 -15.74 -11.69 -8.17
CA SER A 24 -15.23 -10.34 -8.40
C SER A 24 -15.38 -9.45 -7.16
N MET A 25 -16.49 -9.57 -6.43
CA MET A 25 -16.70 -8.85 -5.17
C MET A 25 -15.69 -9.25 -4.09
N THR A 26 -15.43 -10.56 -3.93
CA THR A 26 -14.45 -11.05 -2.95
C THR A 26 -13.06 -10.50 -3.24
N MET A 27 -12.62 -10.57 -4.49
CA MET A 27 -11.31 -10.05 -4.87
C MET A 27 -11.20 -8.53 -4.71
N LYS A 28 -12.27 -7.79 -4.99
CA LYS A 28 -12.31 -6.34 -4.75
C LYS A 28 -12.14 -6.03 -3.26
N LYS A 29 -12.81 -6.78 -2.39
CA LYS A 29 -12.69 -6.62 -0.93
C LYS A 29 -11.27 -6.94 -0.44
N GLU A 30 -10.63 -7.98 -0.99
CA GLU A 30 -9.23 -8.32 -0.67
C GLU A 30 -8.28 -7.18 -1.06
N LEU A 31 -8.48 -6.56 -2.23
CA LEU A 31 -7.72 -5.39 -2.67
C LEU A 31 -7.88 -4.21 -1.70
N GLU A 32 -9.12 -3.83 -1.37
CA GLU A 32 -9.40 -2.73 -0.44
C GLU A 32 -8.79 -2.99 0.94
N GLN A 33 -8.89 -4.22 1.45
CA GLN A 33 -8.27 -4.60 2.72
C GLN A 33 -6.75 -4.46 2.70
N ARG A 34 -6.11 -4.86 1.60
CA ARG A 34 -4.66 -4.75 1.45
C ARG A 34 -4.22 -3.29 1.32
N GLU A 35 -4.95 -2.47 0.56
CA GLU A 35 -4.70 -1.02 0.48
C GLU A 35 -4.77 -0.39 1.87
N GLN A 36 -5.81 -0.69 2.66
CA GLN A 36 -5.94 -0.18 4.02
C GLN A 36 -4.80 -0.63 4.93
N LYS A 37 -4.34 -1.87 4.80
CA LYS A 37 -3.16 -2.38 5.54
C LYS A 37 -1.89 -1.60 5.20
N ILE A 38 -1.66 -1.29 3.92
CA ILE A 38 -0.48 -0.51 3.53
C ILE A 38 -0.58 0.92 4.08
N ILE A 39 -1.76 1.54 4.01
CA ILE A 39 -2.00 2.87 4.58
C ILE A 39 -1.75 2.88 6.10
N SER A 40 -2.18 1.85 6.83
CA SER A 40 -1.92 1.77 8.27
C SER A 40 -0.43 1.63 8.60
N LEU A 41 0.29 0.76 7.89
CA LEU A 41 1.75 0.61 8.04
C LEU A 41 2.50 1.91 7.73
N TYR A 42 2.06 2.63 6.70
CA TYR A 42 2.61 3.94 6.38
C TYR A 42 2.37 4.93 7.53
N LYS A 43 1.16 5.01 8.07
CA LYS A 43 0.85 5.88 9.22
C LYS A 43 1.73 5.56 10.44
N GLU A 44 1.88 4.28 10.78
CA GLU A 44 2.76 3.83 11.88
C GLU A 44 4.22 4.24 11.65
N LYS A 45 4.72 4.15 10.41
CA LYS A 45 6.04 4.66 10.03
C LYS A 45 6.13 6.18 10.23
N ILE A 46 5.12 6.94 9.79
CA ILE A 46 5.08 8.41 9.94
C ILE A 46 5.09 8.81 11.41
N ASP A 47 4.30 8.12 12.25
CA ASP A 47 4.20 8.39 13.68
C ASP A 47 5.52 8.08 14.43
N THR A 48 6.38 7.26 13.84
CA THR A 48 7.71 6.93 14.39
C THR A 48 8.75 8.02 14.10
N ILE A 49 8.55 8.86 13.08
CA ILE A 49 9.52 9.89 12.64
C ILE A 49 9.90 10.90 13.75
N PRO A 50 8.97 11.46 14.54
CA PRO A 50 9.33 12.41 15.59
C PRO A 50 10.29 11.83 16.63
N ALA A 51 10.03 10.61 17.10
CA ALA A 51 10.88 9.92 18.07
C ALA A 51 12.28 9.64 17.49
N PHE A 52 12.35 9.31 16.20
CA PHE A 52 13.62 9.15 15.49
C PHE A 52 14.43 10.44 15.45
N ILE A 53 13.81 11.56 15.04
CA ILE A 53 14.45 12.88 14.98
C ILE A 53 14.88 13.35 16.37
N GLU A 54 14.04 13.18 17.38
CA GLU A 54 14.37 13.57 18.75
C GLU A 54 15.58 12.79 19.27
N THR A 55 15.61 11.48 19.05
CA THR A 55 16.70 10.62 19.53
C THR A 55 18.00 10.93 18.80
N MET A 56 17.98 10.98 17.47
CA MET A 56 19.17 11.30 16.68
C MET A 56 19.64 12.73 16.93
N GLY A 57 18.71 13.67 17.10
CA GLY A 57 18.99 15.08 17.34
C GLY A 57 19.75 15.35 18.64
N LYS A 58 19.75 14.43 19.61
CA LYS A 58 20.57 14.56 20.84
C LYS A 58 22.07 14.36 20.58
N TYR A 59 22.44 13.77 19.45
CA TYR A 59 23.82 13.38 19.10
C TYR A 59 24.45 14.24 18.00
N THR A 60 23.77 15.31 17.57
CA THR A 60 24.27 16.22 16.54
C THR A 60 23.94 17.67 16.85
N SER A 61 24.90 18.56 16.61
CA SER A 61 24.71 20.02 16.67
C SER A 61 24.08 20.56 15.39
N TYR A 62 24.16 19.84 14.27
CA TYR A 62 23.58 20.25 12.98
C TYR A 62 22.12 19.84 12.92
N LYS A 63 21.21 20.76 13.24
CA LYS A 63 19.76 20.51 13.21
C LYS A 63 19.17 20.57 11.81
N ASP A 64 19.84 21.25 10.89
CA ASP A 64 19.35 21.48 9.53
C ASP A 64 19.23 20.20 8.70
N ILE A 65 19.97 19.15 9.07
CA ILE A 65 19.92 17.85 8.41
C ILE A 65 18.53 17.18 8.50
N PHE A 66 17.69 17.60 9.44
CA PHE A 66 16.35 17.05 9.64
C PHE A 66 15.24 17.83 8.93
N LEU A 67 15.54 19.00 8.36
CA LEU A 67 14.51 19.92 7.85
C LEU A 67 13.61 19.27 6.80
N GLU A 68 14.19 18.56 5.84
CA GLU A 68 13.43 17.89 4.77
C GLU A 68 12.53 16.79 5.36
N LEU A 69 13.05 15.96 6.25
CA LEU A 69 12.25 14.91 6.88
C LEU A 69 11.11 15.47 7.72
N ILE A 70 11.33 16.58 8.44
CA ILE A 70 10.29 17.29 9.20
C ILE A 70 9.23 17.84 8.25
N GLN A 71 9.63 18.43 7.12
CA GLN A 71 8.70 18.96 6.12
C GLN A 71 7.85 17.84 5.52
N LEU A 72 8.47 16.74 5.10
CA LEU A 72 7.76 15.58 4.55
C LEU A 72 6.79 14.97 5.57
N HIS A 73 7.20 14.84 6.84
CA HIS A 73 6.34 14.37 7.91
C HIS A 73 5.11 15.29 8.12
N LYS A 74 5.30 16.62 8.11
CA LYS A 74 4.18 17.57 8.20
C LYS A 74 3.21 17.42 7.03
N ILE A 75 3.73 17.29 5.80
CA ILE A 75 2.91 17.07 4.60
C ILE A 75 2.12 15.76 4.75
N ALA A 76 2.77 14.69 5.20
CA ALA A 76 2.14 13.38 5.41
C ALA A 76 1.00 13.41 6.43
N ILE A 77 1.12 14.19 7.51
CA ILE A 77 0.06 14.35 8.51
C ILE A 77 -1.10 15.21 7.97
N ILE A 78 -0.80 16.33 7.31
CA ILE A 78 -1.82 17.29 6.85
C ILE A 78 -2.65 16.73 5.71
N SER A 79 -2.04 15.95 4.81
CA SER A 79 -2.68 15.43 3.60
C SER A 79 -3.84 14.46 3.86
N ASN A 80 -4.06 14.03 5.11
CA ASN A 80 -5.10 13.07 5.51
C ASN A 80 -5.21 11.89 4.54
N VAL A 81 -4.08 11.19 4.39
CA VAL A 81 -3.91 10.06 3.48
C VAL A 81 -5.07 9.08 3.59
N SER A 82 -5.82 8.98 2.50
CA SER A 82 -6.98 8.09 2.34
C SER A 82 -6.84 7.14 1.15
N SER A 83 -5.85 7.37 0.29
CA SER A 83 -5.60 6.59 -0.92
C SER A 83 -4.17 6.05 -0.95
N ILE A 84 -4.02 4.84 -1.49
CA ILE A 84 -2.73 4.21 -1.73
C ILE A 84 -1.85 5.03 -2.70
N TYR A 85 -2.46 5.78 -3.61
CA TYR A 85 -1.72 6.59 -4.59
C TYR A 85 -1.03 7.80 -3.95
N ASP A 86 -1.61 8.34 -2.88
CA ASP A 86 -1.07 9.51 -2.17
C ASP A 86 0.18 9.14 -1.36
N ILE A 87 0.32 7.86 -0.96
CA ILE A 87 1.45 7.42 -0.14
C ILE A 87 2.67 7.04 -0.95
N LEU A 88 2.56 6.68 -2.23
CA LEU A 88 3.69 6.10 -2.96
C LEU A 88 4.85 7.08 -3.06
N GLU A 89 4.54 8.28 -3.54
CA GLU A 89 5.53 9.34 -3.69
C GLU A 89 6.04 9.81 -2.33
N SER A 90 5.13 10.03 -1.39
CA SER A 90 5.49 10.48 -0.03
C SER A 90 6.39 9.46 0.69
N ASN A 91 6.03 8.17 0.65
CA ASN A 91 6.82 7.10 1.26
C ASN A 91 8.22 7.02 0.65
N SER A 92 8.31 7.12 -0.68
CA SER A 92 9.57 7.12 -1.41
C SER A 92 10.48 8.30 -1.01
N ARG A 93 9.93 9.52 -0.92
CA ARG A 93 10.66 10.71 -0.46
C ARG A 93 11.15 10.55 0.98
N ILE A 94 10.27 10.14 1.89
CA ILE A 94 10.60 9.92 3.31
C ILE A 94 11.66 8.84 3.47
N HIS A 95 11.57 7.74 2.70
CA HIS A 95 12.57 6.68 2.76
C HIS A 95 13.95 7.16 2.30
N ARG A 96 14.02 7.99 1.24
CA ARG A 96 15.29 8.58 0.80
C ARG A 96 15.94 9.45 1.88
N GLU A 97 15.15 10.31 2.52
CA GLU A 97 15.65 11.15 3.62
C GLU A 97 16.08 10.32 4.83
N PHE A 98 15.33 9.27 5.16
CA PHE A 98 15.73 8.31 6.18
C PHE A 98 17.08 7.66 5.85
N LEU A 99 17.29 7.19 4.62
CA LEU A 99 18.57 6.61 4.19
C LEU A 99 19.72 7.62 4.22
N PHE A 100 19.47 8.89 3.87
CA PHE A 100 20.45 9.97 4.04
C PHE A 100 20.85 10.11 5.51
N LEU A 101 19.89 10.16 6.43
CA LEU A 101 20.16 10.26 7.86
C LEU A 101 20.86 9.01 8.42
N MET A 102 20.60 7.82 7.86
CA MET A 102 21.36 6.61 8.18
C MET A 102 22.83 6.72 7.77
N LYS A 103 23.13 7.32 6.62
CA LYS A 103 24.53 7.57 6.21
C LYS A 103 25.21 8.56 7.16
N VAL A 104 24.49 9.61 7.57
CA VAL A 104 24.99 10.58 8.55
C VAL A 104 25.24 9.90 9.91
N SER A 105 24.33 9.03 10.36
CA SER A 105 24.47 8.34 11.63
C SER A 105 25.69 7.42 11.69
N MET A 106 26.20 6.91 10.56
CA MET A 106 27.42 6.09 10.53
C MET A 106 28.64 6.81 11.12
N GLN A 107 28.69 8.15 11.05
CA GLN A 107 29.77 8.95 11.62
C GLN A 107 29.59 9.22 13.13
N MET A 108 28.44 8.88 13.71
CA MET A 108 28.08 9.16 15.10
C MET A 108 28.21 7.88 15.95
N GLN A 109 29.40 7.60 16.47
CA GLN A 109 29.68 6.33 17.15
C GLN A 109 28.79 6.11 18.39
N ASP A 110 28.54 7.14 19.20
CA ASP A 110 27.73 7.02 20.42
C ASP A 110 26.25 6.80 20.12
N LEU A 111 25.74 7.40 19.03
CA LEU A 111 24.38 7.19 18.55
C LEU A 111 24.17 5.73 18.12
N ASN A 112 25.13 5.15 17.41
CA ASN A 112 25.07 3.75 16.96
C ASN A 112 25.18 2.74 18.10
N LYS A 113 25.53 3.18 19.31
CA LYS A 113 25.49 2.35 20.54
C LYS A 113 24.21 2.57 21.35
N ASN A 114 23.41 3.59 21.02
CA ASN A 114 22.18 3.88 21.73
C ASN A 114 21.09 2.85 21.32
N GLY A 115 20.72 1.97 22.24
CA GLY A 115 19.72 0.93 21.99
C GLY A 115 18.35 1.47 21.58
N ASN A 116 17.91 2.61 22.11
CA ASN A 116 16.64 3.24 21.71
C ASN A 116 16.68 3.74 20.26
N PHE A 117 17.79 4.34 19.83
CA PHE A 117 17.98 4.73 18.43
C PHE A 117 17.93 3.54 17.50
N LEU A 118 18.67 2.46 17.83
CA LEU A 118 18.69 1.24 17.03
C LEU A 118 17.29 0.63 16.92
N TYR A 119 16.57 0.58 18.02
CA TYR A 119 15.20 0.06 18.07
C TYR A 119 14.23 0.87 17.18
N ILE A 120 14.24 2.21 17.30
CA ILE A 120 13.40 3.09 16.47
C ILE A 120 13.75 2.95 14.98
N ARG A 121 15.05 2.93 14.65
CA ARG A 121 15.54 2.72 13.29
C ARG A 121 15.02 1.40 12.72
N ASP A 122 15.12 0.32 13.49
CA ASP A 122 14.72 -1.02 13.04
C ASP A 122 13.21 -1.10 12.79
N PHE A 123 12.39 -0.37 13.54
CA PHE A 123 10.96 -0.23 13.23
C PHE A 123 10.69 0.51 11.92
N ILE A 124 11.37 1.64 11.67
CA ILE A 124 11.21 2.36 10.40
C ILE A 124 11.59 1.46 9.21
N ILE A 125 12.67 0.68 9.35
CA ILE A 125 13.10 -0.31 8.35
C ILE A 125 12.05 -1.42 8.20
N PHE A 126 11.52 -1.93 9.31
CA PHE A 126 10.48 -2.96 9.31
C PHE A 126 9.24 -2.50 8.55
N TYR A 127 8.75 -1.28 8.83
CA TYR A 127 7.59 -0.73 8.13
C TYR A 127 7.87 -0.54 6.64
N GLU A 128 9.03 0.00 6.26
CA GLU A 128 9.40 0.17 4.85
C GLU A 128 9.43 -1.17 4.09
N ASN A 129 10.08 -2.17 4.67
CA ASN A 129 10.19 -3.49 4.06
C ASN A 129 8.81 -4.16 3.93
N THR A 130 7.95 -3.98 4.94
CA THR A 130 6.59 -4.54 4.94
C THR A 130 5.70 -3.83 3.93
N ILE A 131 5.75 -2.49 3.84
CA ILE A 131 5.06 -1.70 2.82
C ILE A 131 5.48 -2.16 1.42
N SER A 132 6.79 -2.24 1.16
CA SER A 132 7.33 -2.70 -0.12
C SER A 132 6.83 -4.09 -0.49
N LYS A 133 6.82 -5.02 0.47
CA LYS A 133 6.32 -6.38 0.27
C LYS A 133 4.81 -6.40 -0.03
N GLU A 134 4.01 -5.65 0.73
CA GLU A 134 2.56 -5.60 0.53
C GLU A 134 2.18 -4.92 -0.79
N LEU A 135 2.97 -3.95 -1.27
CA LEU A 135 2.78 -3.37 -2.61
C LEU A 135 3.01 -4.39 -3.73
N LEU A 136 3.99 -5.28 -3.59
CA LEU A 136 4.19 -6.38 -4.55
C LEU A 136 2.98 -7.32 -4.58
N PHE A 137 2.43 -7.67 -3.40
CA PHE A 137 1.22 -8.50 -3.33
C PHE A 137 -0.01 -7.78 -3.88
N LEU A 138 -0.17 -6.49 -3.57
CA LEU A 138 -1.26 -5.68 -4.10
C LEU A 138 -1.23 -5.66 -5.63
N ASN A 139 -0.04 -5.47 -6.22
CA ASN A 139 0.13 -5.54 -7.67
C ASN A 139 -0.23 -6.91 -8.24
N SER A 140 0.18 -8.00 -7.60
CA SER A 140 -0.21 -9.35 -7.99
C SER A 140 -1.73 -9.56 -7.93
N ASP A 141 -2.39 -9.07 -6.88
CA ASP A 141 -3.83 -9.16 -6.70
C ASP A 141 -4.58 -8.32 -7.75
N ILE A 142 -4.09 -7.11 -8.05
CA ILE A 142 -4.64 -6.24 -9.12
C ILE A 142 -4.52 -6.94 -10.47
N GLU A 143 -3.39 -7.59 -10.77
CA GLU A 143 -3.23 -8.36 -12.00
C GLU A 143 -4.20 -9.53 -12.09
N ARG A 144 -4.38 -10.27 -10.98
CA ARG A 144 -5.35 -11.37 -10.92
C ARG A 144 -6.78 -10.87 -11.13
N TYR A 145 -7.16 -9.77 -10.49
CA TYR A 145 -8.47 -9.13 -10.63
C TYR A 145 -8.70 -8.64 -12.07
N ASN A 146 -7.70 -7.96 -12.66
CA ASN A 146 -7.77 -7.47 -14.02
C ASN A 146 -7.85 -8.61 -15.06
N ARG A 147 -7.16 -9.74 -14.84
CA ARG A 147 -7.31 -10.95 -15.69
C ARG A 147 -8.72 -11.54 -15.60
N LEU A 148 -9.33 -11.54 -14.41
CA LEU A 148 -10.72 -11.97 -14.24
C LEU A 148 -11.70 -11.04 -14.99
N LEU A 149 -11.46 -9.74 -14.94
CA LEU A 149 -12.25 -8.76 -15.70
C LEU A 149 -12.06 -8.86 -17.21
N GLN A 150 -10.86 -9.17 -17.72
CA GLN A 150 -10.67 -9.40 -19.16
C GLN A 150 -11.49 -10.59 -19.69
N LYS A 151 -11.65 -11.65 -18.88
CA LYS A 151 -12.54 -12.77 -19.22
C LYS A 151 -14.02 -12.36 -19.24
N LYS A 152 -14.39 -11.33 -18.46
CA LYS A 152 -15.73 -10.74 -18.44
C LYS A 152 -16.11 -10.13 -19.79
N ASP A 153 -15.20 -9.40 -20.42
CA ASP A 153 -15.46 -8.70 -21.69
C ASP A 153 -15.70 -9.67 -22.86
N LEU A 154 -15.33 -10.94 -22.69
CA LEU A 154 -15.61 -12.04 -23.61
C LEU A 154 -16.95 -12.78 -23.29
N THR A 155 -17.68 -12.37 -22.25
CA THR A 155 -18.86 -13.07 -21.71
C THR A 155 -20.08 -12.15 -21.58
N ILE A 156 -21.30 -12.69 -21.73
CA ILE A 156 -22.59 -11.98 -21.60
C ILE A 156 -22.74 -11.22 -20.26
N VAL A 157 -22.04 -11.67 -19.21
CA VAL A 157 -21.98 -11.02 -17.89
C VAL A 157 -21.43 -9.58 -17.95
N GLY A 158 -20.56 -9.27 -18.91
CA GLY A 158 -20.01 -7.94 -19.12
C GLY A 158 -21.03 -6.89 -19.56
N LEU A 159 -22.13 -7.32 -20.18
CA LEU A 159 -23.20 -6.44 -20.68
C LEU A 159 -24.09 -5.88 -19.56
N PHE A 160 -24.23 -6.62 -18.44
CA PHE A 160 -25.16 -6.29 -17.35
C PHE A 160 -24.48 -5.68 -16.12
N PHE A 161 -23.16 -5.84 -15.95
CA PHE A 161 -22.44 -5.34 -14.77
C PHE A 161 -21.21 -4.48 -15.13
N PRO A 162 -21.24 -3.15 -14.86
CA PRO A 162 -20.13 -2.25 -15.11
C PRO A 162 -19.07 -2.35 -14.00
N PHE A 163 -18.28 -3.43 -14.00
CA PHE A 163 -17.08 -3.50 -13.16
C PHE A 163 -15.95 -2.65 -13.76
N LYS A 164 -15.41 -1.72 -12.95
CA LYS A 164 -14.28 -0.84 -13.33
C LYS A 164 -12.94 -1.53 -13.06
N LYS A 165 -12.00 -1.38 -13.98
CA LYS A 165 -10.61 -1.89 -13.87
C LYS A 165 -9.84 -1.09 -12.80
N TYR A 166 -9.02 -1.78 -12.01
CA TYR A 166 -8.05 -1.12 -11.11
C TYR A 166 -6.76 -0.81 -11.88
N MET A 167 -6.21 0.40 -11.68
CA MET A 167 -4.89 0.75 -12.24
C MET A 167 -3.79 0.02 -11.48
N ARG A 168 -2.75 -0.39 -12.21
CA ARG A 168 -1.55 -0.99 -11.62
C ARG A 168 -0.77 0.10 -10.90
N ILE A 169 -0.21 -0.24 -9.74
CA ILE A 169 0.62 0.67 -8.96
C ILE A 169 2.07 0.42 -9.33
N THR A 170 2.65 1.30 -10.16
CA THR A 170 4.09 1.29 -10.47
C THR A 170 4.80 2.31 -9.57
N MET A 171 5.83 1.85 -8.84
CA MET A 171 6.78 2.73 -8.14
C MET A 171 7.64 3.50 -9.14
#